data_AF-A0A916S2D9-F1
#
_entry.id   AF-A0A916S2D9-F1
#
_cell.length_a   1.000
_cell.length_b   1.000
_cell.length_c   1.000
_cell.angle_alpha   90.00
_cell.angle_beta   90.00
_cell.angle_gamma   90.00
#
_symmetry.space_group_name_H-M   'P 1'
#
loop_
_entity.id
_entity.type
_entity.pdbx_description
1 polymer ?
#
loop_
_entity_poly.entity_id
_entity_poly.type
_entity_poly.pdbx_seq_one_letter_code
_entity_poly.pdbx_strand_id
1 'polypeptide(L)'
;MWNYITSIAKEASDSGFDEIQYDYIRFPERAKQVDKEVQYDNPKGLSKSENILSFLKYSKSQLKEYPVYVSADVFGLVTTASDDMGIGQIWEQISPNVDYISPMTYPSHYAPGTYGVTNPDRAPYEIMLQAMIDAKERNAKIKKAGKDTAIIRPWVQDFDYKSNYTADDVRKQIQALDEQGITQYLIWNAGNIYTVEAFK
;
A
#
# COMPACT_ATOMS: atom_id res chain seq x y z
N MET A 1 -19.27 12.66 1.05
CA MET A 1 -18.55 11.38 0.87
C MET A 1 -17.74 10.96 2.09
N TRP A 2 -16.75 11.75 2.57
CA TRP A 2 -15.88 11.31 3.67
C TRP A 2 -16.61 10.92 4.96
N ASN A 3 -17.62 11.70 5.39
CA ASN A 3 -18.41 11.38 6.57
C ASN A 3 -19.11 10.01 6.46
N TYR A 4 -19.61 9.66 5.27
CA TYR A 4 -20.23 8.36 5.02
C TYR A 4 -19.22 7.22 5.20
N ILE A 5 -18.03 7.35 4.61
CA ILE A 5 -16.96 6.35 4.74
C ILE A 5 -16.55 6.18 6.21
N THR A 6 -16.35 7.28 6.95
CA THR A 6 -15.99 7.19 8.36
C THR A 6 -17.14 6.71 9.25
N SER A 7 -18.39 6.88 8.84
CA SER A 7 -19.53 6.33 9.60
C SER A 7 -19.58 4.81 9.48
N ILE A 8 -19.34 4.26 8.29
CA ILE A 8 -19.19 2.81 8.09
C ILE A 8 -17.99 2.28 8.87
N ALA A 9 -16.87 2.99 8.86
CA ALA A 9 -15.68 2.58 9.63
C ALA A 9 -15.95 2.51 11.14
N LYS A 10 -16.74 3.43 11.68
CA LYS A 10 -17.19 3.41 13.09
C LYS A 10 -18.11 2.22 13.37
N GLU A 11 -19.07 1.97 12.49
CA GLU A 11 -19.97 0.81 12.61
C GLU A 11 -19.20 -0.53 12.55
N ALA A 12 -18.19 -0.64 11.69
CA ALA A 12 -17.31 -1.80 11.64
C ALA A 12 -16.51 -1.95 12.94
N SER A 13 -15.97 -0.86 13.49
CA SER A 13 -15.32 -0.88 14.80
C SER A 13 -16.27 -1.35 15.90
N ASP A 14 -17.49 -0.80 15.97
CA ASP A 14 -18.51 -1.16 16.95
C ASP A 14 -18.98 -2.62 16.80
N SER A 15 -18.85 -3.18 15.59
CA SER A 15 -19.14 -4.59 15.28
C SER A 15 -18.00 -5.54 15.66
N GLY A 16 -16.87 -5.02 16.14
CA GLY A 16 -15.74 -5.80 16.64
C GLY A 16 -14.63 -6.07 15.63
N PHE A 17 -14.57 -5.38 14.49
CA PHE A 17 -13.39 -5.41 13.64
C PHE A 17 -12.24 -4.64 14.30
N ASP A 18 -11.04 -5.21 14.31
CA ASP A 18 -9.86 -4.59 14.91
C ASP A 18 -9.16 -3.55 14.01
N GLU A 19 -9.50 -3.54 12.71
CA GLU A 19 -8.81 -2.71 11.72
C GLU A 19 -9.73 -2.23 10.60
N ILE A 20 -9.55 -0.96 10.22
CA ILE A 20 -10.12 -0.34 9.02
C ILE A 20 -9.00 -0.16 7.99
N GLN A 21 -9.00 -1.04 6.99
CA GLN A 21 -8.06 -0.99 5.87
C GLN A 21 -8.66 -0.23 4.69
N TYR A 22 -8.08 0.92 4.36
CA TYR A 22 -8.42 1.66 3.15
C TYR A 22 -7.76 1.02 1.93
N ASP A 23 -8.43 0.00 1.41
CA ASP A 23 -8.03 -0.71 0.21
C ASP A 23 -8.11 0.23 -1.01
N TYR A 24 -6.99 0.40 -1.70
CA TYR A 24 -6.81 1.32 -2.83
C TYR A 24 -7.28 2.75 -2.56
N ILE A 25 -6.74 3.42 -1.52
CA ILE A 25 -6.90 4.87 -1.37
C ILE A 25 -6.14 5.63 -2.47
N ARG A 26 -6.80 5.84 -3.61
CA ARG A 26 -6.21 6.46 -4.80
C ARG A 26 -7.24 7.08 -5.71
N PHE A 27 -6.76 7.91 -6.63
CA PHE A 27 -7.49 8.28 -7.84
C PHE A 27 -7.38 7.18 -8.91
N PRO A 28 -8.25 7.19 -9.93
CA PRO A 28 -8.17 6.25 -11.04
C PRO A 28 -6.77 6.20 -11.67
N GLU A 29 -6.37 4.98 -12.06
CA GLU A 29 -5.18 4.78 -12.88
C GLU A 29 -5.38 5.43 -14.25
N ARG A 30 -4.28 5.53 -15.02
CA ARG A 30 -4.32 6.17 -16.35
C ARG A 30 -4.88 7.60 -16.25
N ALA A 31 -4.43 8.32 -15.22
CA ALA A 31 -4.88 9.67 -14.88
C ALA A 31 -4.93 10.61 -16.09
N LYS A 32 -3.92 10.56 -16.98
CA LYS A 32 -3.88 11.38 -18.20
C LYS A 32 -5.08 11.16 -19.13
N GLN A 33 -5.63 9.95 -19.18
CA GLN A 33 -6.80 9.60 -19.96
C GLN A 33 -8.07 9.98 -19.17
N VAL A 34 -8.16 9.53 -17.91
CA VAL A 34 -9.35 9.74 -17.07
C VAL A 34 -9.63 11.23 -16.83
N ASP A 35 -8.59 12.02 -16.57
CA ASP A 35 -8.73 13.45 -16.28
C ASP A 35 -9.20 14.27 -17.51
N LYS A 36 -9.23 13.67 -18.71
CA LYS A 36 -9.85 14.28 -19.91
C LYS A 36 -11.36 14.02 -19.99
N GLU A 37 -11.82 12.96 -19.35
CA GLU A 37 -13.21 12.47 -19.44
C GLU A 37 -14.01 12.78 -18.17
N VAL A 38 -13.31 12.93 -17.04
CA VAL A 38 -13.90 13.12 -15.72
C VAL A 38 -13.52 14.49 -15.17
N GLN A 39 -14.54 15.24 -14.75
CA GLN A 39 -14.36 16.44 -13.93
C GLN A 39 -14.64 16.10 -12.47
N TYR A 40 -13.61 16.14 -11.63
CA TYR A 40 -13.76 15.98 -10.19
C TYR A 40 -14.36 17.25 -9.58
N ASP A 41 -15.36 17.09 -8.71
CA ASP A 41 -15.86 18.18 -7.88
C ASP A 41 -14.77 18.58 -6.86
N ASN A 42 -14.01 19.63 -7.21
CA ASN A 42 -12.85 20.08 -6.47
C ASN A 42 -12.87 21.60 -6.25
N PRO A 43 -13.85 22.13 -5.49
CA PRO A 43 -14.01 23.57 -5.28
C PRO A 43 -12.83 24.21 -4.53
N LYS A 44 -12.03 23.40 -3.84
CA LYS A 44 -10.83 23.84 -3.10
C LYS A 44 -9.55 23.78 -3.92
N GLY A 45 -9.61 23.28 -5.16
CA GLY A 45 -8.45 23.17 -6.04
C GLY A 45 -7.31 22.31 -5.48
N LEU A 46 -7.64 21.32 -4.62
CA LEU A 46 -6.62 20.44 -4.04
C LEU A 46 -6.02 19.54 -5.12
N SER A 47 -4.72 19.29 -5.05
CA SER A 47 -4.12 18.19 -5.78
C SER A 47 -4.69 16.84 -5.29
N LYS A 48 -4.52 15.80 -6.10
CA LYS A 48 -4.96 14.43 -5.77
C LYS A 48 -4.35 13.94 -4.46
N SER A 49 -3.05 14.19 -4.27
CA SER A 49 -2.33 13.82 -3.04
C SER A 49 -2.80 14.62 -1.83
N GLU A 50 -3.02 15.94 -1.97
CA GLU A 50 -3.61 16.75 -0.89
C GLU A 50 -5.02 16.30 -0.50
N ASN A 51 -5.82 15.84 -1.46
CA ASN A 51 -7.15 15.29 -1.19
C ASN A 51 -7.07 14.02 -0.34
N ILE A 52 -6.21 13.07 -0.73
CA ILE A 52 -5.95 11.82 0.01
C ILE A 52 -5.41 12.12 1.41
N LEU A 53 -4.42 13.00 1.54
CA LEU A 53 -3.88 13.45 2.82
C LEU A 53 -4.98 14.04 3.72
N SER A 54 -5.83 14.89 3.15
CA SER A 54 -6.92 15.54 3.89
C SER A 54 -7.96 14.52 4.36
N PHE A 55 -8.28 13.52 3.53
CA PHE A 55 -9.16 12.43 3.93
C PHE A 55 -8.54 11.58 5.05
N LEU A 56 -7.27 11.17 4.95
CA LEU A 56 -6.62 10.37 5.98
C LEU A 56 -6.54 11.11 7.32
N LYS A 57 -6.23 12.42 7.30
CA LYS A 57 -6.31 13.26 8.51
C LYS A 57 -7.72 13.32 9.08
N TYR A 58 -8.72 13.49 8.22
CA TYR A 58 -10.12 13.48 8.63
C TYR A 58 -10.50 12.14 9.26
N SER A 59 -10.22 11.03 8.59
CA SER A 59 -10.50 9.67 9.09
C SER A 59 -9.81 9.40 10.44
N LYS A 60 -8.51 9.68 10.54
CA LYS A 60 -7.76 9.57 11.80
C LYS A 60 -8.40 10.36 12.94
N SER A 61 -8.92 11.57 12.66
CA SER A 61 -9.64 12.35 13.66
C SER A 61 -10.99 11.74 14.05
N GLN A 62 -11.70 11.11 13.10
CA GLN A 62 -13.01 10.51 13.32
C GLN A 62 -12.94 9.18 14.09
N LEU A 63 -11.86 8.44 13.91
CA LEU A 63 -11.65 7.12 14.51
C LEU A 63 -10.77 7.15 15.76
N LYS A 64 -10.30 8.35 16.18
CA LYS A 64 -9.34 8.51 17.29
C LYS A 64 -9.77 7.85 18.60
N GLU A 65 -11.06 7.87 18.91
CA GLU A 65 -11.62 7.30 20.15
C GLU A 65 -12.18 5.88 19.96
N TYR A 66 -12.04 5.30 18.76
CA TYR A 66 -12.49 3.94 18.46
C TYR A 66 -11.30 2.96 18.60
N PRO A 67 -11.53 1.74 19.10
CA PRO A 67 -10.48 0.75 19.31
C PRO A 67 -10.10 0.03 18.01
N VAL A 68 -9.76 0.79 16.96
CA VAL A 68 -9.37 0.25 15.64
C VAL A 68 -8.05 0.81 15.17
N TYR A 69 -7.28 -0.04 14.51
CA TYR A 69 -6.17 0.38 13.67
C TYR A 69 -6.69 0.92 12.34
N VAL A 70 -5.98 1.88 11.76
CA VAL A 70 -6.22 2.38 10.41
C VAL A 70 -5.05 2.00 9.53
N SER A 71 -5.31 1.39 8.38
CA SER A 71 -4.28 1.10 7.39
C SER A 71 -4.64 1.63 6.01
N ALA A 72 -3.64 1.72 5.13
CA ALA A 72 -3.81 2.16 3.76
C ALA A 72 -2.99 1.31 2.79
N ASP A 73 -3.67 0.83 1.75
CA ASP A 73 -3.04 0.13 0.64
C ASP A 73 -2.53 1.13 -0.40
N VAL A 74 -1.25 0.97 -0.76
CA VAL A 74 -0.57 1.78 -1.76
C VAL A 74 0.01 0.91 -2.85
N PHE A 75 0.17 1.46 -4.06
CA PHE A 75 0.85 0.74 -5.13
C PHE A 75 2.27 0.37 -4.69
N GLY A 76 2.75 -0.82 -5.07
CA GLY A 76 4.14 -1.22 -4.80
C GLY A 76 5.15 -0.18 -5.29
N LEU A 77 4.89 0.47 -6.43
CA LEU A 77 5.74 1.53 -6.97
C LEU A 77 5.83 2.78 -6.08
N VAL A 78 4.88 3.00 -5.16
CA VAL A 78 4.93 4.11 -4.19
C VAL A 78 6.11 3.97 -3.24
N THR A 79 6.74 2.80 -3.11
CA THR A 79 7.97 2.70 -2.31
C THR A 79 9.11 3.52 -2.93
N THR A 80 9.17 3.65 -4.25
CA THR A 80 10.28 4.29 -4.99
C THR A 80 9.88 5.56 -5.76
N ALA A 81 8.59 5.75 -6.04
CA ALA A 81 8.08 6.87 -6.83
C ALA A 81 8.43 8.23 -6.19
N SER A 82 8.95 9.14 -7.03
CA SER A 82 9.28 10.52 -6.67
C SER A 82 8.10 11.49 -6.78
N ASP A 83 7.03 11.08 -7.45
CA ASP A 83 5.77 11.81 -7.60
C ASP A 83 4.57 10.93 -7.18
N ASP A 84 3.34 11.42 -7.39
CA ASP A 84 2.10 10.72 -7.02
C ASP A 84 1.60 9.76 -8.11
N MET A 85 2.36 9.60 -9.20
CA MET A 85 2.04 8.84 -10.42
C MET A 85 0.68 9.22 -11.05
N GLY A 86 0.12 10.39 -10.70
CA GLY A 86 -1.23 10.82 -11.08
C GLY A 86 -2.37 10.12 -10.32
N ILE A 87 -2.05 9.23 -9.38
CA ILE A 87 -3.03 8.50 -8.54
C ILE A 87 -3.15 9.10 -7.14
N GLY A 88 -2.37 10.14 -6.81
CA GLY A 88 -2.43 10.85 -5.54
C GLY A 88 -1.71 10.18 -4.36
N GLN A 89 -1.03 9.06 -4.57
CA GLN A 89 -0.35 8.36 -3.48
C GLN A 89 1.06 8.93 -3.26
N ILE A 90 1.29 9.56 -2.11
CA ILE A 90 2.61 10.02 -1.67
C ILE A 90 2.92 9.39 -0.31
N TRP A 91 3.99 8.62 -0.23
CA TRP A 91 4.37 7.89 0.99
C TRP A 91 4.50 8.81 2.21
N GLU A 92 5.18 9.95 2.07
CA GLU A 92 5.39 10.93 3.15
C GLU A 92 4.10 11.63 3.60
N GLN A 93 3.05 11.58 2.79
CA GLN A 93 1.74 12.09 3.15
C GLN A 93 0.87 11.00 3.78
N ILE A 94 0.97 9.74 3.33
CA ILE A 94 0.13 8.64 3.83
C ILE A 94 0.67 8.09 5.16
N SER A 95 1.95 7.69 5.19
CA SER A 95 2.57 6.99 6.33
C SER A 95 2.37 7.66 7.70
N PRO A 96 2.43 9.00 7.85
CA PRO A 96 2.19 9.63 9.17
C PRO A 96 0.73 9.60 9.66
N ASN A 97 -0.22 9.22 8.81
CA ASN A 97 -1.65 9.35 9.06
C ASN A 97 -2.37 8.01 9.19
N VAL A 98 -1.65 6.90 9.18
CA VAL A 98 -2.16 5.53 9.35
C VAL A 98 -1.24 4.74 10.28
N ASP A 99 -1.74 3.67 10.88
CA ASP A 99 -0.98 2.77 11.74
C ASP A 99 -0.15 1.77 10.92
N TYR A 100 -0.72 1.30 9.80
CA TYR A 100 -0.03 0.42 8.84
C TYR A 100 -0.10 0.97 7.42
N ILE A 101 1.01 0.87 6.69
CA ILE A 101 1.07 1.15 5.26
C ILE A 101 1.43 -0.12 4.52
N SER A 102 0.60 -0.44 3.53
CA SER A 102 0.61 -1.75 2.88
C SER A 102 0.88 -1.59 1.39
N PRO A 103 2.17 -1.48 0.99
CA PRO A 103 2.53 -1.48 -0.41
C PRO A 103 2.20 -2.84 -1.06
N MET A 104 1.46 -2.80 -2.15
CA MET A 104 1.11 -3.95 -2.96
C MET A 104 2.26 -4.34 -3.87
N THR A 105 3.27 -4.97 -3.28
CA THR A 105 4.55 -5.31 -3.91
C THR A 105 4.43 -6.64 -4.66
N TYR A 106 3.61 -6.65 -5.72
CA TYR A 106 3.41 -7.83 -6.57
C TYR A 106 4.46 -7.86 -7.67
N PRO A 107 5.45 -8.79 -7.66
CA PRO A 107 6.54 -8.78 -8.63
C PRO A 107 6.06 -8.81 -10.09
N SER A 108 4.92 -9.47 -10.34
CA SER A 108 4.26 -9.52 -11.64
C SER A 108 3.80 -8.16 -12.20
N HIS A 109 3.63 -7.14 -11.35
CA HIS A 109 3.13 -5.81 -11.70
C HIS A 109 4.26 -4.80 -11.96
N TYR A 110 5.51 -5.18 -11.73
CA TYR A 110 6.67 -4.34 -12.02
C TYR A 110 7.07 -4.46 -13.50
N ALA A 111 7.56 -3.36 -14.08
CA ALA A 111 7.99 -3.32 -15.47
C ALA A 111 9.37 -3.97 -15.64
N PRO A 112 9.66 -4.65 -16.77
CA PRO A 112 11.00 -5.12 -17.07
C PRO A 112 12.06 -4.01 -16.91
N GLY A 113 13.15 -4.32 -16.21
CA GLY A 113 14.24 -3.38 -15.91
C GLY A 113 14.06 -2.57 -14.62
N THR A 114 12.90 -2.63 -13.94
CA THR A 114 12.76 -2.01 -12.62
C THR A 114 13.79 -2.60 -11.65
N TYR A 115 14.48 -1.75 -10.89
CA TYR A 115 15.60 -2.13 -10.02
C TYR A 115 16.75 -2.87 -10.73
N GLY A 116 16.89 -2.71 -12.05
CA GLY A 116 17.87 -3.47 -12.86
C GLY A 116 17.49 -4.94 -13.08
N VAL A 117 16.28 -5.35 -12.66
CA VAL A 117 15.79 -6.72 -12.77
C VAL A 117 15.15 -6.92 -14.13
N THR A 118 15.71 -7.82 -14.95
CA THR A 118 15.23 -8.04 -16.33
C THR A 118 13.80 -8.59 -16.36
N ASN A 119 13.47 -9.55 -15.49
CA ASN A 119 12.12 -10.11 -15.38
C ASN A 119 11.64 -10.10 -13.92
N PRO A 120 10.98 -9.00 -13.49
CA PRO A 120 10.45 -8.87 -12.13
C PRO A 120 9.52 -10.01 -11.68
N ASP A 121 8.68 -10.50 -12.59
CA ASP A 121 7.73 -11.58 -12.33
C ASP A 121 8.41 -12.90 -11.91
N ARG A 122 9.67 -13.09 -12.30
CA ARG A 122 10.51 -14.26 -11.95
C ARG A 122 11.63 -13.95 -10.96
N ALA A 123 11.62 -12.76 -10.37
CA ALA A 123 12.61 -12.29 -9.40
C ALA A 123 11.91 -11.73 -8.15
N PRO A 124 11.06 -12.55 -7.48
CA PRO A 124 10.19 -12.06 -6.42
C PRO A 124 10.94 -11.62 -5.17
N TYR A 125 12.10 -12.24 -4.89
CA TYR A 125 13.00 -11.83 -3.81
C TYR A 125 13.54 -10.42 -4.07
N GLU A 126 14.12 -10.19 -5.25
CA GLU A 126 14.79 -8.94 -5.59
C GLU A 126 13.82 -7.76 -5.60
N ILE A 127 12.61 -7.94 -6.15
CA ILE A 127 11.59 -6.89 -6.16
C ILE A 127 11.13 -6.56 -4.76
N MET A 128 10.82 -7.57 -3.94
CA MET A 128 10.39 -7.34 -2.56
C MET A 128 11.49 -6.67 -1.73
N LEU A 129 12.73 -7.15 -1.85
CA LEU A 129 13.89 -6.60 -1.12
C LEU A 129 14.10 -5.12 -1.43
N GLN A 130 14.19 -4.77 -2.72
CA GLN A 130 14.46 -3.38 -3.12
C GLN A 130 13.30 -2.45 -2.75
N ALA A 131 12.05 -2.88 -2.95
CA ALA A 131 10.90 -2.09 -2.57
C ALA A 131 10.87 -1.83 -1.05
N MET A 132 11.23 -2.81 -0.22
CA MET A 132 11.24 -2.64 1.24
C MET A 132 12.42 -1.81 1.75
N ILE A 133 13.58 -1.87 1.08
CA ILE A 133 14.69 -0.94 1.33
C ILE A 133 14.22 0.50 1.11
N ASP A 134 13.63 0.79 -0.06
CA ASP A 134 13.12 2.13 -0.38
C ASP A 134 12.05 2.58 0.64
N ALA A 135 11.09 1.71 0.97
CA ALA A 135 10.04 2.01 1.94
C ALA A 135 10.60 2.37 3.33
N LYS A 136 11.60 1.61 3.81
CA LYS A 136 12.29 1.89 5.08
C LYS A 136 13.06 3.19 5.04
N GLU A 137 13.73 3.51 3.93
CA GLU A 137 14.41 4.80 3.76
C GLU A 137 13.42 5.98 3.79
N ARG A 138 12.25 5.84 3.16
CA ARG A 138 11.21 6.88 3.22
C ARG A 138 10.68 7.06 4.64
N ASN A 139 10.39 5.98 5.36
CA ASN A 139 10.03 6.07 6.78
C ASN A 139 11.16 6.70 7.62
N ALA A 140 12.43 6.36 7.37
CA ALA A 140 13.56 6.96 8.09
C ALA A 140 13.66 8.48 7.85
N LYS A 141 13.42 8.95 6.63
CA LYS A 141 13.37 10.39 6.29
C LYS A 141 12.27 11.12 7.05
N ILE A 142 11.07 10.52 7.14
CA ILE A 142 9.94 11.07 7.90
C ILE A 142 10.26 11.15 9.39
N LYS A 143 10.81 10.07 9.96
CA LYS A 143 11.24 10.03 11.38
C LYS A 143 12.29 11.09 11.69
N LYS A 144 13.27 11.28 10.80
CA LYS A 144 14.28 12.35 10.93
C LYS A 144 13.67 13.75 10.95
N ALA A 145 12.51 13.94 10.33
CA ALA A 145 11.74 15.18 10.38
C ALA A 145 10.83 15.30 11.63
N GLY A 146 10.95 14.40 12.60
CA GLY A 146 10.21 14.45 13.87
C GLY A 146 8.75 14.01 13.78
N LYS A 147 8.41 13.19 12.77
CA LYS A 147 7.05 12.64 12.59
C LYS A 147 7.06 11.14 12.80
N ASP A 148 5.99 10.63 13.38
CA ASP A 148 5.72 9.20 13.41
C ASP A 148 5.41 8.67 12.01
N THR A 149 5.59 7.36 11.84
CA THR A 149 5.37 6.64 10.59
C THR A 149 4.59 5.37 10.86
N ALA A 150 3.75 5.00 9.91
CA ALA A 150 3.12 3.70 9.86
C ALA A 150 4.15 2.55 9.88
N ILE A 151 3.75 1.42 10.47
CA ILE A 151 4.46 0.15 10.33
C ILE A 151 4.29 -0.33 8.88
N ILE A 152 5.37 -0.78 8.26
CA ILE A 152 5.35 -1.31 6.90
C ILE A 152 4.82 -2.74 6.97
N ARG A 153 3.70 -3.01 6.30
CA ARG A 153 3.07 -4.34 6.24
C ARG A 153 2.65 -4.64 4.79
N PRO A 154 3.59 -5.06 3.92
CA PRO A 154 3.34 -5.18 2.50
C PRO A 154 2.38 -6.32 2.18
N TRP A 155 1.75 -6.25 1.00
CA TRP A 155 1.11 -7.42 0.39
C TRP A 155 2.12 -8.24 -0.39
N VAL A 156 2.10 -9.55 -0.14
CA VAL A 156 2.86 -10.60 -0.80
C VAL A 156 1.98 -11.22 -1.90
N GLN A 157 2.54 -11.38 -3.10
CA GLN A 157 1.84 -12.05 -4.20
C GLN A 157 1.81 -13.57 -3.96
N ASP A 158 0.63 -14.18 -4.09
CA ASP A 158 0.44 -15.64 -4.09
C ASP A 158 -0.55 -16.06 -5.20
N PHE A 159 -0.50 -15.37 -6.35
CA PHE A 159 -1.36 -15.63 -7.50
C PHE A 159 -0.57 -15.63 -8.81
N ASP A 160 -1.10 -16.37 -9.79
CA ASP A 160 -0.60 -16.39 -11.16
C ASP A 160 -1.07 -15.14 -11.93
N TYR A 161 -0.17 -14.54 -12.71
CA TYR A 161 -0.54 -13.45 -13.63
C TYR A 161 0.13 -13.59 -14.99
N LYS A 162 1.47 -13.45 -15.04
CA LYS A 162 2.27 -13.67 -16.25
C LYS A 162 2.93 -15.04 -16.26
N SER A 163 3.25 -15.56 -15.08
CA SER A 163 3.82 -16.88 -14.87
C SER A 163 3.08 -17.62 -13.76
N ASN A 164 3.33 -18.93 -13.66
CA ASN A 164 2.91 -19.73 -12.53
C ASN A 164 3.73 -19.39 -11.28
N TYR A 165 3.05 -19.18 -10.16
CA TYR A 165 3.61 -18.79 -8.87
C TYR A 165 3.68 -19.99 -7.95
N THR A 166 4.86 -20.23 -7.39
CA THR A 166 5.14 -21.42 -6.57
C THR A 166 5.34 -21.08 -5.09
N ALA A 167 5.33 -22.10 -4.24
CA ALA A 167 5.67 -21.95 -2.83
C ALA A 167 7.06 -21.31 -2.62
N ASP A 168 8.01 -21.59 -3.51
CA ASP A 168 9.35 -20.99 -3.49
C ASP A 168 9.31 -19.49 -3.82
N ASP A 169 8.46 -19.08 -4.76
CA ASP A 169 8.29 -17.67 -5.13
C ASP A 169 7.66 -16.86 -3.96
N VAL A 170 6.71 -17.45 -3.23
CA VAL A 170 6.15 -16.86 -2.00
C VAL A 170 7.21 -16.76 -0.89
N ARG A 171 7.94 -17.85 -0.62
CA ARG A 171 9.02 -17.89 0.39
C ARG A 171 10.10 -16.86 0.12
N LYS A 172 10.47 -16.66 -1.15
CA LYS A 172 11.44 -15.63 -1.57
C LYS A 172 11.02 -14.22 -1.19
N GLN A 173 9.74 -13.87 -1.32
CA GLN A 173 9.24 -12.58 -0.86
C GLN A 173 9.34 -12.48 0.67
N ILE A 174 8.88 -13.50 1.40
CA ILE A 174 8.91 -13.53 2.86
C ILE A 174 10.35 -13.44 3.40
N GLN A 175 11.30 -14.14 2.76
CA GLN A 175 12.71 -14.05 3.07
C GLN A 175 13.21 -12.61 2.92
N ALA A 176 12.88 -11.93 1.82
CA ALA A 176 13.25 -10.53 1.64
C ALA A 176 12.66 -9.61 2.72
N LEU A 177 11.46 -9.89 3.20
CA LEU A 177 10.85 -9.16 4.32
C LEU A 177 11.61 -9.38 5.63
N ASP A 178 11.90 -10.64 5.96
CA ASP A 178 12.62 -11.03 7.17
C ASP A 178 14.03 -10.42 7.23
N GLU A 179 14.77 -10.46 6.13
CA GLU A 179 16.09 -9.82 6.01
C GLU A 179 16.03 -8.29 6.15
N GLN A 180 14.86 -7.68 5.91
CA GLN A 180 14.61 -6.26 6.18
C GLN A 180 14.04 -5.99 7.58
N GLY A 181 13.88 -7.02 8.41
CA GLY A 181 13.27 -6.91 9.75
C GLY A 181 11.78 -6.58 9.72
N ILE A 182 11.10 -6.89 8.61
CA ILE A 182 9.65 -6.72 8.43
C ILE A 182 8.99 -8.07 8.71
N THR A 183 8.34 -8.17 9.87
CA THR A 183 7.74 -9.43 10.34
C THR A 183 6.23 -9.52 10.14
N GLN A 184 5.62 -8.48 9.57
CA GLN A 184 4.19 -8.42 9.29
C GLN A 184 3.98 -8.26 7.79
N TYR A 185 3.09 -9.07 7.23
CA TYR A 185 2.71 -9.00 5.82
C TYR A 185 1.29 -9.54 5.63
N LEU A 186 0.70 -9.17 4.50
CA LEU A 186 -0.59 -9.67 4.02
C LEU A 186 -0.35 -10.51 2.77
N ILE A 187 -1.24 -11.44 2.46
CA ILE A 187 -1.07 -12.35 1.32
C ILE A 187 -2.25 -12.20 0.38
N TRP A 188 -1.96 -11.90 -0.88
CA TRP A 188 -3.00 -11.66 -1.86
C TRP A 188 -3.13 -12.83 -2.82
N ASN A 189 -4.37 -13.30 -2.97
CA ASN A 189 -4.84 -14.10 -4.09
C ASN A 189 -6.35 -13.87 -4.25
N ALA A 190 -6.77 -13.37 -5.42
CA ALA A 190 -8.18 -13.04 -5.66
C ALA A 190 -9.13 -14.26 -5.59
N GLY A 191 -8.61 -15.46 -5.83
CA GLY A 191 -9.35 -16.71 -5.67
C GLY A 191 -9.47 -17.18 -4.22
N ASN A 192 -8.79 -16.52 -3.26
CA ASN A 192 -8.67 -16.94 -1.86
C ASN A 192 -8.10 -18.38 -1.72
N ILE A 193 -7.27 -18.80 -2.68
CA ILE A 193 -6.56 -20.07 -2.65
C ILE A 193 -5.09 -19.76 -2.39
N TYR A 194 -4.60 -20.11 -1.22
CA TYR A 194 -3.23 -19.80 -0.81
C TYR A 194 -2.31 -21.02 -0.89
N THR A 195 -1.07 -20.80 -1.27
CA THR A 195 -0.03 -21.84 -1.37
C THR A 195 0.45 -22.20 0.04
N VAL A 196 -0.30 -23.06 0.74
CA VAL A 196 -0.06 -23.43 2.15
C VAL A 196 1.36 -23.95 2.38
N GLU A 197 1.94 -24.64 1.38
CA GLU A 197 3.32 -25.14 1.42
C GLU A 197 4.35 -24.04 1.65
N ALA A 198 4.07 -22.78 1.35
CA ALA A 198 5.00 -21.67 1.57
C ALA A 198 5.22 -21.32 3.05
N PHE A 199 4.27 -21.69 3.93
CA PHE A 199 4.26 -21.31 5.36
C PHE A 199 4.56 -22.47 6.31
N LYS A 200 4.96 -23.62 5.74
CA LYS A 200 5.41 -24.80 6.47
C LYS A 200 6.94 -24.80 6.58
#